data_AF-F3GQC0-F1
#
_entry.id   AF-F3GQC0-F1
#
_cell.length_a   1.000
_cell.length_b   1.000
_cell.length_c   1.000
_cell.angle_alpha   90.00
_cell.angle_beta   90.00
_cell.angle_gamma   90.00
#
_symmetry.space_group_name_H-M   'P 1'
#
loop_
_entity.id
_entity.type
_entity.pdbx_description
1 polymer ?
#
loop_
_entity_poly.entity_id
_entity_poly.type
_entity_poly.pdbx_seq_one_letter_code
_entity_poly.pdbx_strand_id
1 'polypeptide(L)' 'MYLCEKPSQGKDIAAVLGAKTRGDGCIKGNGVAVTWGIGHLLETAPPDAYGE' A
#
# COMPACT_ATOMS: atom_id res chain seq x y z
N MET A 1 -1.70 -3.83 10.02
CA MET A 1 -1.28 -3.51 8.64
C MET A 1 -2.46 -2.83 7.97
N TYR A 2 -2.26 -1.65 7.39
CA TYR A 2 -3.30 -0.91 6.65
C TYR A 2 -2.83 -0.72 5.20
N LEU A 3 -3.69 -1.05 4.25
CA LEU A 3 -3.43 -0.89 2.81
C LEU A 3 -4.38 0.16 2.24
N CYS A 4 -3.82 1.19 1.62
CA CYS A 4 -4.56 2.31 1.02
C CYS A 4 -4.43 2.28 -0.51
N GLU A 5 -5.29 3.01 -1.21
CA GLU A 5 -5.26 3.04 -2.69
C GLU A 5 -4.24 4.03 -3.27
N LYS A 6 -3.77 4.97 -2.43
CA LYS A 6 -2.85 6.04 -2.82
C LYS A 6 -2.07 6.61 -1.63
N PRO A 7 -0.90 7.24 -1.88
CA PRO A 7 -0.06 7.77 -0.81
C PRO A 7 -0.74 8.82 0.08
N SER A 8 -1.64 9.66 -0.44
CA SER A 8 -2.31 10.70 0.35
C SER A 8 -3.22 10.09 1.42
N GLN A 9 -4.06 9.13 1.05
CA GLN A 9 -4.91 8.39 2.00
C GLN A 9 -4.07 7.69 3.08
N GLY A 10 -2.94 7.08 2.70
CA GLY A 10 -2.02 6.46 3.64
C GLY A 10 -1.42 7.44 4.65
N LYS A 11 -1.10 8.66 4.23
CA LYS A 11 -0.61 9.72 5.12
C LYS A 11 -1.68 10.17 6.11
N ASP A 12 -2.92 10.35 5.66
CA ASP A 12 -4.05 10.75 6.52
C ASP A 12 -4.33 9.70 7.60
N ILE A 13 -4.34 8.41 7.21
CA ILE A 13 -4.52 7.29 8.15
C ILE A 13 -3.33 7.18 9.12
N ALA A 14 -2.10 7.28 8.63
CA ALA A 14 -0.92 7.20 9.48
C ALA A 14 -0.90 8.30 10.55
N ALA A 15 -1.35 9.51 10.22
CA ALA A 15 -1.46 10.63 11.16
C ALA A 15 -2.43 10.31 12.31
N VAL A 16 -3.63 9.77 11.99
CA VAL A 16 -4.62 9.37 13.00
C VAL A 16 -4.13 8.22 13.87
N LEU A 17 -3.42 7.26 13.29
CA LEU A 17 -2.87 6.09 14.01
C LEU A 17 -1.59 6.40 14.80
N GLY A 18 -1.05 7.62 14.67
CA GLY A 18 0.21 8.03 15.29
C GLY A 18 1.44 7.32 14.72
N ALA A 19 1.36 6.78 13.50
CA ALA A 19 2.51 6.24 12.77
C ALA A 19 3.32 7.40 12.16
N LYS A 20 4.59 7.53 12.57
CA LYS A 20 5.42 8.72 12.25
C LYS A 20 6.72 8.39 11.51
N THR A 21 7.15 7.13 11.51
CA THR A 21 8.41 6.72 10.90
C THR A 21 8.17 6.39 9.44
N ARG A 22 8.72 7.20 8.53
CA ARG A 22 8.70 6.87 7.10
C ARG A 22 9.60 5.68 6.81
N GLY A 23 9.12 4.77 5.96
CA GLY A 23 9.91 3.73 5.33
C GLY A 23 9.73 3.79 3.82
N ASP A 24 10.36 2.85 3.12
CA ASP A 24 10.13 2.70 1.68
C ASP A 24 8.70 2.20 1.42
N GLY A 25 7.95 2.96 0.63
CA GLY A 25 6.54 2.69 0.32
C GLY A 25 5.55 2.69 1.50
N CYS A 26 5.94 3.08 2.72
CA CYS A 26 5.07 2.96 3.89
C CYS A 26 5.39 3.96 5.02
N ILE A 27 4.49 4.02 6.00
CA ILE A 27 4.68 4.74 7.27
C ILE A 27 4.43 3.76 8.43
N LYS A 28 5.34 3.71 9.39
CA LYS A 28 5.34 2.78 10.53
C LYS A 28 5.30 3.55 11.86
N GLY A 29 4.80 2.90 12.89
CA GLY A 29 4.78 3.42 14.26
C GLY A 29 3.61 2.84 15.04
N ASN A 30 3.63 2.94 16.37
CA ASN A 30 2.58 2.41 17.25
C ASN A 30 2.19 0.94 16.96
N GLY A 31 3.16 0.11 16.59
CA GLY A 31 2.93 -1.31 16.27
C GLY A 31 2.20 -1.56 14.94
N VAL A 32 1.93 -0.52 14.14
CA VAL A 32 1.27 -0.63 12.83
C VAL A 32 2.19 -0.22 11.69
N ALA A 33 1.86 -0.72 10.50
CA ALA A 33 2.39 -0.26 9.22
C ALA A 33 1.21 0.15 8.34
N VAL A 34 1.33 1.33 7.72
CA VAL A 34 0.40 1.89 6.74
C VAL A 34 1.12 1.99 5.41
N THR A 35 0.60 1.33 4.38
CA THR A 35 1.17 1.29 3.02
C THR A 35 0.08 1.57 1.99
N TRP A 36 0.44 1.68 0.73
CA TRP A 36 -0.49 1.94 -0.37
C TRP A 36 -0.11 1.21 -1.65
N GLY A 37 -1.13 0.81 -2.41
CA GLY A 37 -0.96 0.51 -3.82
C GLY A 37 -0.90 1.79 -4.65
N ILE A 38 -0.39 1.70 -5.88
CA ILE A 38 -0.52 2.76 -6.89
C ILE A 38 -1.19 2.12 -8.10
N GLY A 39 -2.47 2.43 -8.31
CA GLY A 39 -3.28 1.75 -9.33
C GLY A 39 -3.48 0.26 -9.02
N HIS A 40 -3.73 -0.52 -10.07
CA HIS A 40 -3.82 -1.98 -9.95
C HIS A 40 -2.40 -2.57 -9.80
N LEU A 41 -2.12 -3.18 -8.65
CA LEU A 41 -0.83 -3.83 -8.40
C LEU A 41 -0.66 -5.14 -9.18
N LEU A 42 -1.78 -5.70 -9.63
CA LEU A 42 -1.85 -6.94 -10.38
C LEU A 42 -2.85 -6.76 -11.50
N GLU A 43 -2.57 -7.45 -12.60
CA GLU A 43 -3.46 -7.59 -13.74
C GLU A 43 -3.66 -9.08 -14.05
N THR A 44 -4.77 -9.39 -14.71
CA THR A 44 -4.99 -10.75 -15.19
C THR A 44 -3.93 -11.08 -16.23
N ALA A 45 -3.30 -12.25 -16.11
CA ALA A 45 -2.38 -12.69 -17.14
C ALA A 45 -3.12 -12.79 -18.50
N PRO A 46 -2.48 -12.39 -19.61
CA PRO A 46 -3.07 -12.53 -20.94
C PRO A 46 -3.25 -14.02 -21.28
N PRO A 47 -4.18 -14.37 -22.19
CA PRO A 47 -4.41 -15.77 -22.58
C PRO A 47 -3.12 -16.51 -22.98
N ASP A 48 -2.24 -15.86 -23.73
CA ASP A 48 -0.96 -16.42 -24.19
C ASP A 48 -0.01 -16.82 -23.06
N ALA A 49 -0.21 -16.31 -21.85
CA ALA A 49 0.59 -16.69 -20.68
C ALA A 49 0.27 -18.10 -20.16
N TYR A 50 -0.86 -18.69 -20.56
CA TYR A 50 -1.32 -20.00 -20.08
C TYR A 50 -0.92 -21.18 -20.99
N GLY A 51 -0.29 -20.92 -22.15
CA GLY A 51 0.05 -21.94 -23.16
C GLY A 51 -0.91 -21.97 -24.34
N GLU A 52 -0.70 -22.88 -25.30
CA GLU A 52 -1.71 -23.26 -26.31
C GLU A 52 -2.77 -24.19 -25.71
#